data_AF-K1TU88-F1
#
_entry.id   AF-K1TU88-F1
#
_cell.length_a   1.000
_cell.length_b   1.000
_cell.length_c   1.000
_cell.angle_alpha   90.00
_cell.angle_beta   90.00
_cell.angle_gamma   90.00
#
_symmetry.space_group_name_H-M   'P 1'
#
loop_
_entity.id
_entity.type
_entity.pdbx_description
1 polymer ?
#
loop_
_entity_poly.entity_id
_entity_poly.type
_entity_poly.pdbx_seq_one_letter_code
_entity_poly.pdbx_strand_id
1 'polypeptide(L)' 'MRKLVKKHWDTLAKPLDGMGSFETITAQIGAILGTDVIDIRKKGVLIFCADNGIVEEGVSQTGQEVTLAVAKSMARKG' A
#
# COMPACT_ATOMS: atom_id res chain seq x y z
N MET A 1 -1.09 -16.35 -14.26
CA MET A 1 -0.21 -16.07 -13.11
C MET A 1 -0.85 -16.34 -11.74
N ARG A 2 -2.04 -15.82 -11.39
CA ARG A 2 -2.73 -16.15 -10.11
C ARG A 2 -2.72 -17.64 -9.75
N LYS A 3 -3.07 -18.50 -10.72
CA LYS A 3 -3.07 -19.97 -10.55
C LYS A 3 -1.67 -20.56 -10.33
N LEU A 4 -0.63 -19.97 -10.92
CA LEU A 4 0.75 -20.45 -10.79
C LEU A 4 1.29 -20.18 -9.37
N VAL A 5 1.06 -18.97 -8.86
CA VAL A 5 1.40 -18.61 -7.47
C VAL A 5 0.69 -19.51 -6.47
N LYS A 6 -0.63 -19.75 -6.65
CA LYS A 6 -1.37 -20.68 -5.77
C LYS A 6 -0.83 -22.11 -5.83
N LYS A 7 -0.54 -22.62 -7.03
CA LYS A 7 0.10 -23.92 -7.18
C LYS A 7 1.45 -24.00 -6.46
N HIS A 8 2.24 -22.92 -6.45
CA HIS A 8 3.48 -22.88 -5.67
C HIS A 8 3.19 -22.98 -4.16
N TRP A 9 2.20 -22.24 -3.65
CA TRP A 9 1.77 -22.34 -2.24
C TRP A 9 1.31 -23.75 -1.85
N ASP A 10 0.63 -24.46 -2.75
CA ASP A 10 0.16 -25.83 -2.53
C ASP A 10 1.32 -26.84 -2.40
N THR A 11 2.54 -26.49 -2.83
CA THR A 11 3.75 -27.33 -2.66
C THR A 11 4.46 -27.16 -1.33
N LEU A 12 4.11 -26.12 -0.56
CA LEU A 12 4.78 -25.83 0.71
C LEU A 12 4.30 -26.75 1.81
N ALA A 13 5.16 -27.01 2.81
CA ALA A 13 4.86 -27.85 3.97
C ALA A 13 3.89 -27.13 4.93
N LYS A 14 2.63 -27.03 4.53
CA LYS A 14 1.49 -26.46 5.27
C LYS A 14 0.20 -27.19 4.85
N PRO A 15 -0.87 -27.17 5.66
CA PRO A 15 -2.20 -27.52 5.16
C PRO A 15 -2.56 -26.68 3.92
N LEU A 16 -3.31 -27.26 2.99
CA LEU A 16 -3.88 -26.51 1.86
C LEU A 16 -4.68 -25.33 2.40
N ASP A 17 -4.50 -24.16 1.77
CA ASP A 17 -5.08 -22.88 2.20
C ASP A 17 -4.76 -22.44 3.65
N GLY A 18 -3.80 -23.10 4.32
CA GLY A 18 -3.46 -22.85 5.73
C GLY A 18 -2.92 -21.46 6.05
N MET A 19 -2.52 -20.68 5.03
CA MET A 19 -2.10 -19.29 5.19
C MET A 19 -3.19 -18.28 4.81
N GLY A 20 -4.39 -18.75 4.44
CA GLY A 20 -5.57 -17.93 4.22
C GLY A 20 -5.35 -16.77 3.23
N SER A 21 -5.54 -15.54 3.72
CA SER A 21 -5.47 -14.33 2.87
C SER A 21 -4.09 -14.09 2.27
N PHE A 22 -3.00 -14.56 2.89
CA PHE A 22 -1.65 -14.40 2.34
C PHE A 22 -1.49 -15.09 0.98
N GLU A 23 -2.10 -16.26 0.78
CA GLU A 23 -2.06 -16.99 -0.49
C GLU A 23 -2.81 -16.22 -1.59
N THR A 24 -3.92 -15.57 -1.22
CA THR A 24 -4.72 -14.76 -2.15
C THR A 24 -4.04 -13.43 -2.50
N ILE A 25 -3.47 -12.74 -1.50
CA ILE A 25 -2.76 -11.47 -1.68
C ILE A 25 -1.52 -11.67 -2.57
N THR A 26 -0.71 -12.69 -2.27
CA THR A 26 0.48 -12.99 -3.08
C THR A 26 0.10 -13.44 -4.49
N ALA A 27 -0.97 -14.23 -4.67
CA ALA A 27 -1.47 -14.56 -6.00
C ALA A 27 -1.92 -13.32 -6.80
N GLN A 28 -2.50 -12.32 -6.13
CA GLN A 28 -2.84 -11.04 -6.76
C GLN A 28 -1.59 -10.25 -7.13
N ILE A 29 -0.61 -10.13 -6.23
CA ILE A 29 0.66 -9.44 -6.48
C ILE A 29 1.38 -10.09 -7.67
N GLY A 30 1.55 -11.40 -7.67
CA GLY A 30 2.18 -12.10 -8.78
C GLY A 30 1.45 -11.91 -10.10
N ALA A 31 0.11 -11.79 -10.08
CA ALA A 31 -0.66 -11.47 -11.28
C ALA A 31 -0.47 -10.05 -11.80
N ILE A 32 -0.30 -9.06 -10.91
CA ILE A 32 0.04 -7.69 -11.28
C ILE A 32 1.46 -7.64 -11.85
N LEU A 33 2.40 -8.35 -11.24
CA LEU A 33 3.81 -8.37 -11.65
C LEU A 33 4.08 -9.28 -12.86
N GLY A 34 3.16 -10.18 -13.20
CA GLY A 34 3.34 -11.17 -14.27
C GLY A 34 4.34 -12.28 -13.94
N THR A 35 4.61 -12.55 -12.66
CA THR A 35 5.60 -13.54 -12.18
C THR A 35 5.10 -14.27 -10.94
N ASP A 36 5.52 -15.52 -10.74
CA ASP A 36 5.31 -16.31 -9.52
C ASP A 36 6.49 -16.18 -8.54
N VAL A 37 7.62 -15.65 -8.99
CA VAL A 37 8.73 -15.18 -8.15
C VAL A 37 8.49 -13.71 -7.80
N ILE A 38 7.89 -13.47 -6.64
CA ILE A 38 7.43 -12.15 -6.19
C ILE A 38 8.56 -11.39 -5.47
N ASP A 39 8.92 -10.20 -5.98
CA ASP A 39 9.80 -9.25 -5.31
C ASP A 39 9.05 -7.95 -4.97
N ILE A 40 8.95 -7.64 -3.68
CA ILE A 40 8.29 -6.45 -3.14
C ILE A 40 9.23 -5.55 -2.34
N ARG A 41 10.56 -5.66 -2.55
CA ARG A 41 11.56 -4.89 -1.79
C ARG A 41 11.44 -3.39 -2.02
N LYS A 42 11.17 -2.95 -3.26
CA LYS A 42 11.00 -1.53 -3.60
C LYS A 42 9.59 -1.08 -3.27
N LYS A 43 9.45 -0.30 -2.19
CA LYS A 43 8.18 0.27 -1.72
C LYS A 43 8.25 1.79 -1.75
N GLY A 44 7.14 2.43 -2.09
CA GLY A 44 7.01 3.87 -2.08
C GLY A 44 5.60 4.27 -1.67
N VAL A 45 5.48 5.41 -0.99
CA VAL A 45 4.21 6.04 -0.67
C VAL A 45 4.19 7.40 -1.36
N LEU A 46 3.13 7.67 -2.11
CA LEU A 46 2.89 9.01 -2.68
C LEU A 46 1.98 9.77 -1.73
N ILE A 47 2.46 10.90 -1.21
CA ILE A 47 1.69 11.79 -0.33
C ILE A 47 1.24 12.97 -1.18
N PHE A 48 -0.08 13.15 -1.29
CA PHE A 48 -0.69 14.28 -2.01
C PHE A 48 -1.13 15.33 -0.98
N CYS A 49 -0.68 16.56 -1.16
CA CYS A 49 -1.01 17.68 -0.28
C CYS A 49 -1.74 18.75 -1.08
N ALA A 50 -2.90 19.17 -0.60
CA ALA A 50 -3.70 20.24 -1.18
C ALA A 50 -4.51 20.93 -0.09
N ASP A 51 -4.68 22.24 -0.22
CA ASP A 51 -5.58 23.00 0.62
C ASP A 51 -7.02 22.89 0.13
N ASN A 52 -7.96 23.16 1.04
CA ASN A 52 -9.39 23.12 0.76
C ASN A 52 -10.06 24.39 1.33
N GLY A 53 -10.78 25.13 0.49
CA GLY A 53 -11.42 26.41 0.90
C GLY A 53 -12.53 26.26 1.95
N ILE A 54 -13.12 25.06 2.08
CA ILE A 54 -14.17 24.77 3.08
C ILE A 54 -13.70 24.99 4.53
N VAL A 55 -12.39 25.12 4.77
CA VAL A 55 -11.82 25.51 6.07
C VAL A 55 -12.41 26.84 6.56
N GLU A 56 -12.80 27.75 5.67
CA GLU A 56 -13.44 29.03 6.00
C GLU A 56 -14.78 28.85 6.74
N GLU A 57 -15.47 27.72 6.58
CA GLU A 57 -16.72 27.39 7.28
C GLU A 57 -16.51 26.82 8.69
N GLY A 58 -15.26 26.81 9.21
CA GLY A 58 -14.96 26.37 10.56
C GLY A 58 -15.05 24.84 10.77
N VAL A 59 -15.00 24.05 9.70
CA VAL A 59 -15.07 22.57 9.76
C VAL A 59 -13.78 21.90 10.29
N SER A 60 -12.70 22.67 10.46
CA SER A 60 -11.39 22.20 10.89
C SER A 60 -10.96 22.88 12.19
N GLN A 61 -10.27 22.14 13.06
CA GLN A 61 -9.66 22.67 14.29
C GLN A 61 -8.33 23.40 14.04
N THR A 62 -7.84 23.38 12.81
CA THR A 62 -6.57 23.98 12.39
C THR A 62 -6.76 24.81 11.14
N GLY A 63 -5.94 25.84 10.96
CA GLY A 63 -5.95 26.67 9.77
C GLY A 63 -5.28 25.99 8.56
N GLN A 64 -5.48 26.59 7.39
CA GLN A 64 -4.98 26.10 6.11
C GLN A 64 -3.44 26.03 6.05
N GLU A 65 -2.74 26.88 6.82
CA GLU A 65 -1.28 26.90 6.92
C GLU A 65 -0.67 25.56 7.38
N VAL A 66 -1.44 24.72 8.08
CA VAL A 66 -0.98 23.43 8.57
C VAL A 66 -0.68 22.46 7.43
N THR A 67 -1.38 22.53 6.30
CA THR A 67 -1.10 21.70 5.12
C THR A 67 0.36 21.87 4.68
N LEU A 68 0.81 23.12 4.53
CA LEU A 68 2.18 23.44 4.12
C LEU A 68 3.19 23.01 5.21
N ALA A 69 2.87 23.23 6.48
CA ALA A 69 3.74 22.85 7.59
C ALA A 69 3.97 21.32 7.62
N VAL A 70 2.91 20.53 7.49
CA VAL A 70 2.98 19.06 7.47
C VAL A 70 3.65 18.57 6.20
N ALA A 71 3.33 19.13 5.03
CA ALA A 71 4.00 18.77 3.77
C ALA A 71 5.52 18.99 3.85
N LYS A 72 5.95 20.13 4.40
CA LYS A 72 7.38 20.41 4.65
C LYS A 72 7.98 19.42 5.65
N SER A 73 7.25 19.04 6.70
CA SER A 73 7.70 18.05 7.67
C SER A 73 7.93 16.68 7.02
N MET A 74 6.96 16.21 6.23
CA MET A 74 7.04 14.93 5.51
C MET A 74 8.15 14.90 4.44
N ALA A 75 8.45 16.05 3.82
CA ALA A 75 9.49 16.16 2.80
C ALA A 75 10.92 16.20 3.38
N ARG A 76 11.08 16.53 4.67
CA ARG A 76 12.39 16.48 5.33
C ARG A 76 12.81 15.03 5.52
N LYS A 77 14.08 14.74 5.23
CA LYS A 77 14.72 13.53 5.77
C LYS A 77 14.94 13.77 7.26
N GLY A 78 14.48 12.83 8.10
CA GLY A 78 14.82 12.79 9.52
C GLY A 78 16.32 12.69 9.75
#